data_AF-A0A397SEV8-F1
#
_entry.id   AF-A0A397SEV8-F1
#
_cell.length_a   1.000
_cell.length_b   1.000
_cell.length_c   1.000
_cell.angle_alpha   90.00
_cell.angle_beta   90.00
_cell.angle_gamma   90.00
#
_symmetry.space_group_name_H-M   'P 1'
#
loop_
_entity.id
_entity.type
_entity.pdbx_description
1 polymer ?
#
loop_
_entity_poly.entity_id
_entity_poly.type
_entity_poly.pdbx_seq_one_letter_code
_entity_poly.pdbx_strand_id
1 'polypeptide(L)'
;MSFAHSFYILLSPELEFSFENYTNNSDPNNPWNLVATYNIMLENGIMDSNSYMIQTPNENTNKFISYKTALFAMYLFLTGDSSALSNRPYINNPTIILTVLFLLLIVVYLMNLFIGLLNMAIDNFNSRISYLTNKAELLAEIELFYLLPHHRRWKPWFPDMIYYYANTDKAREEIKILINKGQWKTLTTNKMKRKLFKILNIDMDEKKLKNL
;
A
#
# COMPACT_ATOMS: atom_id res chain seq x y z
N MET A 1 -2.55 3.74 -15.63
CA MET A 1 -3.44 3.48 -16.79
C MET A 1 -3.05 4.31 -18.01
N SER A 2 -2.98 5.65 -17.92
CA SER A 2 -2.64 6.50 -19.08
C SER A 2 -1.28 6.15 -19.73
N PHE A 3 -0.20 5.99 -18.96
CA PHE A 3 1.10 5.60 -19.53
C PHE A 3 1.08 4.26 -20.27
N ALA A 4 0.46 3.22 -19.71
CA ALA A 4 0.35 1.92 -20.37
C ALA A 4 -0.42 2.00 -21.68
N HIS A 5 -1.45 2.85 -21.74
CA HIS A 5 -2.18 3.12 -22.97
C HIS A 5 -1.33 3.89 -23.99
N SER A 6 -0.55 4.89 -23.56
CA SER A 6 0.37 5.62 -24.44
C SER A 6 1.47 4.71 -25.00
N PHE A 7 2.08 3.87 -24.15
CA PHE A 7 3.05 2.86 -24.60
C PHE A 7 2.41 1.84 -25.53
N TYR A 8 1.20 1.38 -25.24
CA TYR A 8 0.45 0.49 -26.12
C TYR A 8 0.29 1.10 -27.52
N ILE A 9 -0.23 2.32 -27.63
CA ILE A 9 -0.42 2.98 -28.93
C ILE A 9 0.91 3.17 -29.67
N LEU A 10 1.97 3.55 -28.95
CA LEU A 10 3.26 3.89 -29.55
C LEU A 10 4.07 2.65 -29.97
N LEU A 11 3.85 1.51 -29.30
CA LEU A 11 4.64 0.29 -29.45
C LEU A 11 3.85 -0.89 -30.02
N SER A 12 2.54 -0.74 -30.24
CA SER A 12 1.74 -1.73 -30.95
C SER A 12 2.14 -1.77 -32.42
N PRO A 13 2.16 -2.96 -33.05
CA PRO A 13 2.26 -3.06 -34.50
C PRO A 13 1.13 -2.29 -35.18
N GLU A 14 1.47 -1.56 -36.24
CA GLU A 14 0.49 -0.81 -37.06
C GLU A 14 -0.17 -1.72 -38.10
N LEU A 15 0.56 -2.73 -38.56
CA LEU A 15 0.12 -3.68 -39.57
C LEU A 15 -0.16 -5.06 -38.96
N GLU A 16 -1.07 -5.80 -39.59
CA GLU A 16 -1.28 -7.21 -39.26
C GLU A 16 0.00 -8.01 -39.52
N PHE A 17 0.31 -8.91 -38.60
CA PHE A 17 1.47 -9.80 -38.67
C PHE A 17 1.06 -11.20 -38.24
N SER A 18 1.86 -12.20 -38.64
CA SER A 18 1.75 -13.58 -38.15
C SER A 18 3.08 -14.02 -37.56
N PHE A 19 3.07 -14.79 -36.48
CA PHE A 19 4.29 -15.38 -35.92
C PHE A 19 4.85 -16.53 -36.76
N GLU A 20 4.02 -17.16 -37.59
CA GLU A 20 4.41 -18.31 -38.42
C GLU A 20 5.01 -17.87 -39.76
N ASN A 21 4.45 -16.80 -40.35
CA ASN A 21 4.84 -16.32 -41.66
C ASN A 21 5.69 -15.06 -41.53
N TYR A 22 6.92 -15.14 -42.04
CA TYR A 22 7.82 -14.00 -42.10
C TYR A 22 7.18 -12.84 -42.87
N THR A 23 7.21 -11.65 -42.26
CA THR A 23 6.68 -10.44 -42.87
C THR A 23 7.79 -9.39 -42.92
N ASN A 24 8.25 -9.05 -44.12
CA ASN A 24 9.20 -7.94 -44.31
C ASN A 24 8.40 -6.65 -44.51
N ASN A 25 8.21 -5.87 -43.45
CA ASN A 25 7.56 -4.57 -43.52
C ASN A 25 8.39 -3.49 -42.82
N SER A 26 8.08 -2.22 -43.09
CA SER A 26 8.76 -1.08 -42.48
C SER A 26 8.23 -0.71 -41.10
N ASP A 27 7.35 -1.53 -40.50
CA ASP A 27 6.76 -1.25 -39.19
C ASP A 27 7.80 -1.55 -38.09
N PRO A 28 8.30 -0.54 -37.35
CA PRO A 28 9.31 -0.74 -36.32
C PRO A 28 8.80 -1.52 -35.11
N ASN A 29 7.49 -1.71 -34.98
CA ASN A 29 6.85 -2.43 -33.88
C ASN A 29 6.47 -3.87 -34.24
N ASN A 30 6.60 -4.27 -35.51
CA ASN A 30 6.39 -5.65 -35.92
C ASN A 30 7.38 -6.59 -35.19
N PRO A 31 6.92 -7.67 -34.54
CA PRO A 31 7.79 -8.64 -33.88
C PRO A 31 8.94 -9.17 -34.75
N TRP A 32 8.75 -9.31 -36.06
CA TRP A 32 9.81 -9.74 -37.00
C TRP A 32 10.96 -8.74 -37.13
N ASN A 33 10.73 -7.46 -36.83
CA ASN A 33 11.75 -6.41 -36.88
C ASN A 33 12.45 -6.19 -35.52
N LEU A 34 12.00 -6.88 -34.46
CA LEU A 34 12.53 -6.75 -33.10
C LEU A 34 13.45 -7.90 -32.68
N VAL A 35 13.40 -9.00 -33.42
CA VAL A 35 14.22 -10.19 -33.20
C VAL A 35 15.62 -10.02 -33.76
N ALA A 36 16.58 -10.75 -33.19
CA ALA A 36 17.95 -10.74 -33.67
C ALA A 36 18.06 -11.31 -35.09
N THR A 37 18.84 -10.63 -35.93
CA THR A 37 19.25 -11.10 -37.25
C THR A 37 20.73 -11.44 -37.21
N TYR A 38 21.06 -12.67 -37.58
CA TYR A 38 22.43 -13.21 -37.57
C TYR A 38 22.92 -13.30 -39.00
N ASN A 39 24.01 -12.59 -39.29
CA ASN A 39 24.65 -12.67 -40.60
C ASN A 39 25.64 -13.84 -40.62
N ILE A 40 25.72 -14.55 -41.74
CA ILE A 40 26.63 -15.67 -41.88
C ILE A 40 28.06 -15.14 -42.12
N MET A 41 29.01 -15.62 -41.33
CA MET A 41 30.43 -15.36 -41.54
C MET A 41 31.07 -16.52 -42.31
N LEU A 42 31.76 -16.21 -43.40
CA LEU A 42 32.52 -17.17 -44.18
C LEU A 42 33.83 -17.52 -43.46
N GLU A 43 34.41 -18.68 -43.80
CA GLU A 43 35.64 -19.20 -43.18
C GLU A 43 36.85 -18.26 -43.34
N ASN A 44 36.82 -17.39 -44.35
CA ASN A 44 37.82 -16.35 -44.60
C ASN A 44 37.61 -15.06 -43.77
N GLY A 45 36.64 -15.04 -42.85
CA GLY A 45 36.31 -13.89 -42.00
C GLY A 45 35.51 -12.79 -42.70
N ILE A 46 35.12 -12.99 -43.97
CA ILE A 46 34.26 -12.07 -44.70
C ILE A 46 32.80 -12.40 -44.38
N MET A 47 32.00 -11.37 -44.16
CA MET A 47 30.57 -11.48 -43.97
C MET A 47 29.88 -11.79 -45.30
N ASP A 48 29.10 -12.87 -45.35
CA ASP A 48 28.21 -13.13 -46.48
C ASP A 48 26.99 -12.22 -46.36
N SER A 49 27.01 -11.11 -47.11
CA SER A 49 25.93 -10.12 -47.11
C SER A 49 24.59 -10.63 -47.64
N ASN A 50 24.58 -11.79 -48.32
CA ASN A 50 23.37 -12.33 -48.95
C ASN A 50 22.68 -13.41 -48.10
N SER A 51 23.34 -13.90 -47.05
CA SER A 51 22.83 -15.00 -46.23
C SER A 51 22.73 -14.58 -44.77
N TYR A 52 21.50 -14.60 -44.25
CA TYR A 52 21.20 -14.28 -42.86
C TYR A 52 20.15 -15.22 -42.28
N MET A 53 20.15 -15.37 -40.97
CA MET A 53 19.16 -16.11 -40.19
C MET A 53 18.44 -15.15 -39.26
N ILE A 54 17.10 -15.21 -39.24
CA ILE A 54 16.27 -14.39 -38.34
C ILE A 54 15.71 -15.31 -37.25
N GLN A 55 15.82 -14.90 -35.99
CA GLN A 55 15.16 -15.62 -34.89
C GLN A 55 13.63 -15.51 -35.02
N THR A 56 12.90 -16.62 -34.87
CA THR A 56 11.43 -16.60 -34.93
C THR A 56 10.86 -15.82 -33.73
N PRO A 57 10.01 -14.80 -33.96
CA PRO A 57 9.37 -14.06 -32.87
C PRO A 57 8.31 -14.90 -32.17
N ASN A 58 7.97 -14.52 -30.94
CA ASN A 58 6.88 -15.09 -30.17
C ASN A 58 6.09 -13.99 -29.46
N GLU A 59 5.06 -14.37 -28.71
CA GLU A 59 4.18 -13.43 -27.98
C GLU A 59 4.93 -12.51 -27.00
N ASN A 60 6.12 -12.91 -26.53
CA ASN A 60 6.94 -12.10 -25.62
C ASN A 60 7.90 -11.15 -26.33
N THR A 61 8.09 -11.29 -27.66
CA THR A 61 8.98 -10.43 -28.45
C THR A 61 8.53 -8.97 -28.42
N ASN A 62 7.23 -8.72 -28.59
CA ASN A 62 6.64 -7.39 -28.39
C ASN A 62 5.52 -7.45 -27.34
N LYS A 63 5.84 -7.06 -26.10
CA LYS A 63 4.87 -7.07 -24.99
C LYS A 63 3.74 -6.05 -25.15
N PHE A 64 3.77 -5.18 -26.17
CA PHE A 64 2.78 -4.13 -26.41
C PHE A 64 1.75 -4.47 -27.50
N ILE A 65 1.70 -5.72 -27.97
CA ILE A 65 0.69 -6.19 -28.95
C ILE A 65 -0.74 -6.09 -28.39
N SER A 66 -0.93 -6.31 -27.08
CA SER A 66 -2.23 -6.20 -26.43
C SER A 66 -2.20 -5.20 -25.29
N TYR A 67 -3.32 -4.53 -25.04
CA TYR A 67 -3.43 -3.61 -23.91
C TYR A 67 -3.19 -4.31 -22.55
N LYS A 68 -3.62 -5.58 -22.42
CA LYS A 68 -3.42 -6.36 -21.20
C LYS A 68 -1.94 -6.63 -20.93
N THR A 69 -1.20 -7.05 -21.97
CA THR A 69 0.25 -7.29 -21.87
C THR A 69 1.02 -5.99 -21.70
N ALA A 70 0.58 -4.89 -22.31
CA ALA A 70 1.16 -3.56 -22.11
C ALA A 70 1.01 -3.09 -20.64
N LEU A 71 -0.16 -3.29 -20.04
CA LEU A 71 -0.37 -3.01 -18.61
C LEU A 71 0.57 -3.82 -17.72
N PHE A 72 0.68 -5.12 -18.00
CA PHE A 72 1.55 -6.00 -17.23
C PHE A 72 3.03 -5.64 -17.40
N ALA A 73 3.46 -5.30 -18.63
CA ALA A 73 4.80 -4.81 -18.92
C ALA A 73 5.13 -3.53 -18.15
N MET A 74 4.20 -2.58 -18.06
CA MET A 74 4.40 -1.35 -17.28
C MET A 74 4.45 -1.61 -15.77
N TYR A 75 3.69 -2.58 -15.28
CA TYR A 75 3.78 -3.01 -13.88
C TYR A 75 5.16 -3.63 -13.58
N LEU A 76 5.63 -4.54 -14.45
CA LEU A 76 6.97 -5.13 -14.33
C LEU A 76 8.08 -4.08 -14.43
N PHE A 77 7.91 -3.09 -15.31
CA PHE A 77 8.83 -1.97 -15.40
C PHE A 77 8.91 -1.16 -14.11
N LEU A 78 7.77 -0.95 -13.44
CA LEU A 78 7.73 -0.29 -12.14
C LEU A 78 8.50 -1.07 -11.06
N THR A 79 8.47 -2.41 -11.12
CA THR A 79 9.22 -3.27 -10.17
C THR A 79 10.68 -3.51 -10.60
N GLY A 80 11.14 -2.89 -11.69
CA GLY A 80 12.53 -2.89 -12.13
C GLY A 80 12.85 -3.79 -13.33
N ASP A 81 11.88 -4.49 -13.91
CA ASP A 81 12.09 -5.30 -15.12
C ASP A 81 11.90 -4.45 -16.39
N SER A 82 13.02 -4.08 -17.02
CA SER A 82 13.06 -3.29 -18.25
C SER A 82 13.05 -4.12 -19.54
N SER A 83 12.89 -5.44 -19.46
CA SER A 83 12.92 -6.35 -20.63
C SER A 83 11.85 -6.02 -21.68
N ALA A 84 10.76 -5.37 -21.28
CA ALA A 84 9.73 -4.91 -22.23
C ALA A 84 10.25 -3.83 -23.19
N LEU A 85 11.21 -3.01 -22.76
CA LEU A 85 11.73 -1.85 -23.48
C LEU A 85 13.15 -2.07 -24.01
N SER A 86 13.81 -3.18 -23.69
CA SER A 86 15.23 -3.44 -24.01
C SER A 86 15.53 -3.60 -25.50
N ASN A 87 14.58 -4.08 -26.29
CA ASN A 87 14.78 -4.39 -27.71
C ASN A 87 14.66 -3.15 -28.62
N ARG A 88 14.65 -1.94 -28.04
CA ARG A 88 14.34 -0.70 -28.77
C ARG A 88 15.59 0.17 -28.92
N PRO A 89 15.80 0.78 -30.10
CA PRO A 89 16.91 1.70 -30.29
C PRO A 89 16.73 2.96 -29.45
N TYR A 90 17.81 3.38 -28.79
CA TYR A 90 17.84 4.55 -27.90
C TYR A 90 17.89 5.91 -28.65
N ILE A 91 18.07 5.90 -29.97
CA ILE A 91 18.22 7.12 -30.76
C ILE A 91 16.90 7.41 -31.47
N ASN A 92 16.47 8.69 -31.45
CA ASN A 92 15.29 9.20 -32.14
C ASN A 92 13.96 8.49 -31.79
N ASN A 93 13.81 8.05 -30.54
CA ASN A 93 12.62 7.32 -30.11
C ASN A 93 11.81 8.09 -29.04
N PRO A 94 10.58 8.54 -29.33
CA PRO A 94 9.74 9.27 -28.37
C PRO A 94 9.39 8.45 -27.11
N THR A 95 9.51 7.12 -27.17
CA THR A 95 9.30 6.21 -26.02
C THR A 95 10.24 6.50 -24.86
N ILE A 96 11.45 7.01 -25.11
CA ILE A 96 12.45 7.28 -24.08
C ILE A 96 12.00 8.46 -23.22
N ILE A 97 11.50 9.52 -23.85
CA ILE A 97 10.95 10.68 -23.14
C ILE A 97 9.79 10.23 -22.25
N LEU A 98 8.90 9.39 -22.78
CA LEU A 98 7.78 8.83 -22.03
C LEU A 98 8.26 7.94 -20.85
N THR A 99 9.33 7.18 -21.05
CA THR A 99 9.94 6.31 -20.03
C THR A 99 10.56 7.13 -18.91
N VAL A 100 11.35 8.16 -19.24
CA VAL A 100 11.96 9.07 -18.26
C VAL A 100 10.88 9.79 -17.47
N LEU A 101 9.83 10.28 -18.13
CA LEU A 101 8.71 10.94 -17.48
C LEU A 101 7.96 9.97 -16.54
N PHE A 102 7.72 8.73 -16.98
CA PHE A 102 7.08 7.70 -16.16
C PHE A 102 7.88 7.41 -14.89
N LEU A 103 9.20 7.21 -15.01
CA LEU A 103 10.08 6.95 -13.87
C LEU A 103 10.10 8.14 -12.90
N LEU A 104 10.21 9.36 -13.42
CA LEU A 104 10.18 10.57 -12.60
C LEU A 104 8.86 10.69 -11.82
N LEU A 105 7.72 10.47 -12.48
CA LEU A 105 6.41 10.68 -11.87
C LEU A 105 6.03 9.56 -10.90
N ILE A 106 6.23 8.29 -11.27
CA ILE A 106 5.80 7.17 -10.43
C ILE A 106 6.85 6.81 -9.39
N VAL A 107 8.11 6.58 -9.81
CA VAL A 107 9.16 6.09 -8.91
C VAL A 107 9.66 7.23 -8.01
N VAL A 108 9.99 8.39 -8.57
CA VAL A 108 10.55 9.48 -7.76
C VAL A 108 9.46 10.25 -7.04
N TYR A 109 8.41 10.70 -7.72
CA TYR A 109 7.40 11.54 -7.08
C TYR A 109 6.40 10.72 -6.25
N LEU A 110 5.71 9.76 -6.88
CA LEU A 110 4.57 9.10 -6.23
C LEU A 110 4.98 8.15 -5.10
N MET A 111 6.08 7.38 -5.25
CA MET A 111 6.55 6.52 -4.15
C MET A 111 7.05 7.34 -2.96
N ASN A 112 7.80 8.42 -3.20
CA ASN A 112 8.27 9.27 -2.10
C ASN A 112 7.11 10.00 -1.40
N LEU A 113 6.13 10.49 -2.17
CA LEU A 113 4.90 11.06 -1.62
C LEU A 113 4.14 10.01 -0.79
N PHE A 114 3.98 8.80 -1.31
CA PHE A 114 3.28 7.72 -0.62
C PHE A 114 3.97 7.34 0.69
N ILE A 115 5.30 7.22 0.69
CA ILE A 115 6.08 6.96 1.92
C ILE A 115 5.87 8.09 2.94
N GLY A 116 5.91 9.35 2.50
CA GLY A 116 5.70 10.51 3.38
C GLY A 116 4.28 10.56 3.99
N LEU A 117 3.25 10.31 3.17
CA LEU A 117 1.86 10.23 3.63
C LEU A 117 1.64 9.04 4.56
N LEU A 118 2.22 7.88 4.23
CA LEU A 118 2.13 6.69 5.06
C LEU A 118 2.79 6.91 6.43
N ASN A 119 3.96 7.56 6.46
CA ASN A 119 4.63 7.90 7.71
C ASN A 119 3.75 8.80 8.59
N MET A 120 3.15 9.85 8.00
CA MET A 120 2.23 10.74 8.71
C MET A 120 0.99 10.01 9.25
N ALA A 121 0.43 9.09 8.46
CA ALA A 121 -0.70 8.28 8.90
C ALA A 121 -0.31 7.36 10.07
N ILE A 122 0.83 6.67 9.97
CA ILE A 122 1.35 5.79 11.02
C ILE A 122 1.54 6.56 12.33
N ASP A 123 2.14 7.76 12.28
CA ASP A 123 2.34 8.59 13.47
C ASP A 123 1.03 8.93 14.18
N ASN A 124 -0.05 9.19 13.44
CA ASN A 124 -1.36 9.49 14.01
C ASN A 124 -2.06 8.24 14.59
N PHE A 125 -1.85 7.05 14.00
CA PHE A 125 -2.48 5.80 14.45
C PHE A 125 -1.70 5.07 15.55
N ASN A 126 -0.42 5.37 15.76
CA ASN A 126 0.42 4.75 16.80
C ASN A 126 0.14 5.29 18.20
N SER A 127 -1.14 5.51 18.53
CA SER A 127 -1.56 5.89 19.86
C SER A 127 -1.92 4.61 20.64
N ARG A 128 -1.27 4.41 21.79
CA ARG A 128 -1.60 3.33 22.74
C ARG A 128 -3.08 3.35 23.12
N ILE A 129 -3.70 4.54 23.10
CA ILE A 129 -5.12 4.73 23.40
C ILE A 129 -5.98 4.07 22.32
N SER A 130 -5.73 4.33 21.04
CA SER A 130 -6.47 3.72 19.93
C SER A 130 -6.36 2.18 19.94
N TYR A 131 -5.18 1.65 20.25
CA TYR A 131 -4.99 0.20 20.42
C TYR A 131 -5.86 -0.38 21.54
N LEU A 132 -5.90 0.28 22.70
CA LEU A 132 -6.71 -0.17 23.84
C LEU A 132 -8.21 -0.03 23.56
N THR A 133 -8.64 1.03 22.88
CA THR A 133 -10.04 1.23 22.46
C THR A 133 -10.49 0.11 21.53
N ASN A 134 -9.73 -0.16 20.47
CA ASN A 134 -10.07 -1.23 19.51
C ASN A 134 -10.07 -2.61 20.19
N LYS A 135 -9.15 -2.84 21.14
CA LYS A 135 -9.12 -4.08 21.92
C LYS A 135 -10.36 -4.22 22.81
N ALA A 136 -10.83 -3.14 23.42
CA ALA A 136 -12.04 -3.15 24.25
C ALA A 136 -13.30 -3.36 23.40
N GLU A 137 -13.38 -2.72 22.23
CA GLU A 137 -14.48 -2.89 21.28
C GLU A 137 -14.57 -4.33 20.78
N LEU A 138 -13.44 -4.91 20.34
CA LEU A 138 -13.38 -6.31 19.91
C LEU A 138 -13.73 -7.28 21.05
N LEU A 139 -13.31 -7.00 22.29
CA LEU A 139 -13.71 -7.81 23.45
C LEU A 139 -15.23 -7.72 23.71
N ALA A 140 -15.83 -6.55 23.56
CA ALA A 140 -17.27 -6.36 23.74
C ALA A 140 -18.06 -7.10 22.64
N GLU A 141 -17.59 -7.09 21.39
CA GLU A 141 -18.17 -7.87 20.30
C GLU A 141 -18.09 -9.39 20.57
N ILE A 142 -16.93 -9.87 21.01
CA ILE A 142 -16.75 -11.28 21.40
C ILE A 142 -17.72 -11.65 22.52
N GLU A 143 -17.84 -10.81 23.55
CA GLU A 143 -18.74 -11.04 24.67
C GLU A 143 -20.21 -11.09 24.24
N LEU A 144 -20.62 -10.20 23.33
CA LEU A 144 -22.00 -10.09 22.88
C LEU A 144 -22.41 -11.22 21.93
N PHE A 145 -21.56 -11.55 20.96
CA PHE A 145 -21.93 -12.44 19.84
C PHE A 145 -21.39 -13.87 19.97
N TYR A 146 -20.27 -14.08 20.66
CA TYR A 146 -19.55 -15.35 20.63
C TYR A 146 -19.55 -16.10 21.96
N LEU A 147 -19.97 -15.47 23.07
CA LEU A 147 -20.02 -16.12 24.39
C LEU A 147 -21.43 -16.57 24.79
N LEU A 148 -21.55 -17.85 25.15
CA LEU A 148 -22.77 -18.41 25.71
C LEU A 148 -23.08 -17.82 27.11
N PRO A 149 -24.35 -17.81 27.55
CA PRO A 149 -24.74 -17.23 28.84
C PRO A 149 -23.98 -17.77 30.05
N HIS A 150 -23.53 -19.04 30.01
CA HIS A 150 -22.76 -19.63 31.10
C HIS A 150 -21.28 -19.21 31.09
N HIS A 151 -20.66 -19.02 29.90
CA HIS A 151 -19.29 -18.49 29.79
C HIS A 151 -19.17 -17.06 30.34
N ARG A 152 -20.20 -16.22 30.10
CA ARG A 152 -20.25 -14.83 30.65
C ARG A 152 -20.39 -14.76 32.17
N ARG A 153 -20.80 -15.85 32.82
CA ARG A 153 -20.93 -15.94 34.28
C ARG A 153 -19.70 -16.59 34.93
N TRP A 154 -18.69 -16.95 34.13
CA TRP A 154 -17.52 -17.64 34.63
C TRP A 154 -16.56 -16.64 35.29
N LYS A 155 -16.55 -16.63 36.63
CA LYS A 155 -15.78 -15.70 37.47
C LYS A 155 -14.29 -15.58 37.14
N PRO A 156 -13.56 -16.64 36.73
CA PRO A 156 -12.17 -16.51 36.31
C PRO A 156 -11.96 -15.63 35.07
N TRP A 157 -12.92 -15.59 34.16
CA TRP A 157 -12.87 -14.77 32.94
C TRP A 157 -13.52 -13.40 33.11
N PHE A 158 -14.59 -13.34 33.92
CA PHE A 158 -15.35 -12.12 34.25
C PHE A 158 -15.40 -11.93 35.77
N PRO A 159 -14.32 -11.41 36.38
CA PRO A 159 -14.28 -11.18 37.81
C PRO A 159 -15.17 -10.00 38.22
N ASP A 160 -15.72 -10.07 39.44
CA ASP A 160 -16.55 -8.97 39.99
C ASP A 160 -15.72 -7.71 40.31
N MET A 161 -14.41 -7.85 40.50
CA MET A 161 -13.49 -6.76 40.80
C MET A 161 -12.20 -6.92 40.02
N ILE A 162 -11.73 -5.83 39.41
CA ILE A 162 -10.46 -5.72 38.71
C ILE A 162 -9.55 -4.81 39.50
N TYR A 163 -8.40 -5.31 39.95
CA TYR A 163 -7.38 -4.51 40.62
C TYR A 163 -6.44 -3.89 39.59
N TYR A 164 -6.29 -2.57 39.63
CA TYR A 164 -5.36 -1.85 38.77
C TYR A 164 -4.49 -0.91 39.61
N TYR A 165 -3.19 -0.90 39.31
CA TYR A 165 -2.25 0.05 39.92
C TYR A 165 -2.25 1.34 39.11
N ALA A 166 -2.72 2.43 39.72
CA ALA A 166 -2.68 3.77 39.14
C ALA A 166 -1.69 4.66 39.90
N ASN A 167 -0.93 5.47 39.17
CA ASN A 167 -0.12 6.53 39.77
C ASN A 167 -1.05 7.58 40.38
N THR A 168 -0.82 7.91 41.67
CA THR A 168 -1.68 8.82 42.44
C THR A 168 -1.72 10.24 41.88
N ASP A 169 -0.60 10.74 41.35
CA ASP A 169 -0.51 12.11 40.83
C ASP A 169 -1.23 12.24 39.48
N LYS A 170 -0.99 11.29 38.56
CA LYS A 170 -1.72 11.24 37.28
C LYS A 170 -3.22 11.06 37.48
N ALA A 171 -3.61 10.17 38.40
CA ALA A 171 -5.03 9.97 38.73
C ALA A 171 -5.66 11.25 39.29
N ARG A 172 -4.95 11.98 40.16
CA ARG A 172 -5.41 13.26 40.70
C ARG A 172 -5.62 14.30 39.59
N GLU A 173 -4.69 14.41 38.65
CA GLU A 173 -4.75 15.36 37.54
C GLU A 173 -5.94 15.10 36.62
N GLU A 174 -6.11 13.87 36.16
CA GLU A 174 -7.22 13.48 35.27
C GLU A 174 -8.59 13.71 35.91
N ILE A 175 -8.73 13.40 37.21
CA ILE A 175 -9.96 13.67 37.95
C ILE A 175 -10.29 15.16 37.97
N LYS A 176 -9.31 16.04 38.17
CA LYS A 176 -9.53 17.50 38.11
C LYS A 176 -9.99 17.94 36.72
N ILE A 177 -9.40 17.38 35.66
CA ILE A 177 -9.80 17.63 34.26
C ILE A 177 -11.26 17.20 34.04
N LEU A 178 -11.65 16.01 34.49
CA LEU A 178 -13.01 15.48 34.36
C LEU A 178 -14.04 16.33 35.13
N ILE A 179 -13.69 16.81 36.32
CA ILE A 179 -14.53 17.71 37.10
C ILE A 179 -14.72 19.04 36.37
N ASN A 180 -13.64 19.63 35.84
CA ASN A 180 -13.69 20.89 35.10
C ASN A 180 -14.52 20.77 33.81
N LYS A 181 -14.46 19.62 33.13
CA LYS A 181 -15.28 19.31 31.94
C LYS A 181 -16.73 18.94 32.27
N GLY A 182 -17.10 18.82 33.55
CA GLY A 182 -18.44 18.40 33.97
C GLY A 182 -18.77 16.92 33.70
N GLN A 183 -17.78 16.11 33.32
CA GLN A 183 -17.94 14.71 32.91
C GLN A 183 -17.83 13.71 34.08
N TRP A 184 -17.53 14.19 35.29
CA TRP A 184 -17.34 13.37 36.50
C TRP A 184 -18.65 12.81 37.14
N LYS A 185 -19.73 12.72 36.35
CA LYS A 185 -21.10 12.53 36.86
C LYS A 185 -21.56 11.06 36.91
N THR A 186 -20.89 10.14 36.23
CA THR A 186 -21.59 8.94 35.73
C THR A 186 -21.31 7.60 36.42
N LEU A 187 -20.29 7.39 37.27
CA LEU A 187 -19.80 6.00 37.46
C LEU A 187 -19.83 5.32 38.84
N THR A 188 -20.03 5.99 39.98
CA THR A 188 -19.91 5.28 41.29
C THR A 188 -20.81 5.78 42.41
N THR A 189 -21.15 4.88 43.34
CA THR A 189 -21.80 5.21 44.61
C THR A 189 -21.00 6.30 45.33
N ASN A 190 -21.72 7.31 45.85
CA ASN A 190 -21.15 8.49 46.51
C ASN A 190 -20.09 8.13 47.59
N LYS A 191 -20.24 6.97 48.25
CA LYS A 191 -19.29 6.42 49.23
C LYS A 191 -17.90 6.11 48.66
N MET A 192 -17.81 5.46 47.49
CA MET A 192 -16.52 5.13 46.87
C MET A 192 -15.80 6.39 46.38
N LYS A 193 -16.54 7.33 45.79
CA LYS A 193 -16.03 8.63 45.35
C LYS A 193 -15.40 9.42 46.51
N ARG A 194 -16.06 9.49 47.67
CA ARG A 194 -15.50 10.11 48.88
C ARG A 194 -14.20 9.45 49.34
N LYS A 195 -14.15 8.11 49.33
CA LYS A 195 -12.94 7.36 49.72
C LYS A 195 -11.78 7.61 48.75
N LEU A 196 -12.06 7.64 47.44
CA LEU A 196 -11.07 7.93 46.41
C LEU A 196 -10.48 9.34 46.59
N PHE A 197 -11.32 10.35 46.78
CA PHE A 197 -10.84 11.73 46.99
C PHE A 197 -10.02 11.89 48.26
N LYS A 198 -10.37 11.16 49.33
CA LYS A 198 -9.56 11.12 50.55
C LYS A 198 -8.18 10.50 50.31
N ILE A 199 -8.10 9.41 49.54
CA ILE A 199 -6.81 8.77 49.20
C ILE A 199 -5.97 9.67 48.29
N LEU A 200 -6.61 10.40 47.37
CA LEU A 200 -5.94 11.27 46.42
C LEU A 200 -5.70 12.69 46.97
N ASN A 201 -6.07 13.02 48.20
CA ASN A 201 -5.99 14.37 48.78
C ASN A 201 -6.56 15.45 47.84
N ILE A 202 -7.77 15.25 47.32
CA ILE A 202 -8.48 16.24 46.51
C ILE A 202 -9.43 17.01 47.41
N ASP A 203 -9.22 18.33 47.52
CA ASP A 203 -10.10 19.22 48.27
C ASP A 203 -11.48 19.30 47.61
N MET A 204 -12.50 19.11 48.44
CA MET A 204 -13.87 18.89 48.01
C MET A 204 -14.73 20.07 48.41
N ASP A 205 -15.06 20.94 47.44
CA ASP A 205 -16.11 21.92 47.63
C ASP A 205 -17.47 21.20 47.72
N GLU A 206 -18.00 21.04 48.95
CA GLU A 206 -19.29 20.37 49.19
C GLU A 206 -20.45 20.96 48.39
N LYS A 207 -20.37 22.25 48.02
CA LYS A 207 -21.38 22.93 47.17
C LYS A 207 -21.42 22.40 45.74
N LYS A 208 -20.30 21.91 45.17
CA LYS A 208 -20.26 21.35 43.81
C LYS A 208 -20.83 19.94 43.72
N LEU A 209 -20.94 19.21 44.84
CA LEU A 209 -21.52 17.86 44.88
C LEU A 209 -23.04 17.81 44.85
N LYS A 210 -23.74 18.88 45.22
CA LYS A 210 -25.21 18.91 45.17
C LYS A 210 -25.75 19.19 43.77
N ASN A 211 -24.91 19.76 42.91
CA ASN A 211 -25.29 20.18 41.55
C ASN A 211 -24.66 19.28 40.45
N LEU A 212 -23.89 18.27 40.85
CA LEU A 212 -23.34 17.20 40.01
C LEU A 212 -23.94 15.85 40.44
#